data_AF-A0A949UJQ4-F1
#
_entry.id   AF-A0A949UJQ4-F1
#
_cell.length_a   1.000
_cell.length_b   1.000
_cell.length_c   1.000
_cell.angle_alpha   90.00
_cell.angle_beta   90.00
_cell.angle_gamma   90.00
#
_symmetry.space_group_name_H-M   'P 1'
#
loop_
_entity.id
_entity.type
_entity.pdbx_description
1 polymer ?
#
loop_
_entity_poly.entity_id
_entity_poly.type
_entity_poly.pdbx_seq_one_letter_code
_entity_poly.pdbx_strand_id
1 'polypeptide(L)'
;MAGEVNSARLRLLYDLGCAFTARIELNDLLPFIIEKCRDALAAEGVAVLLLDRAHNEFYFPYIADTDSGVAQRLSGHRFSAALGFAGVAMTTGKS
;
A
#
# COMPACT_ATOMS: atom_id res chain seq x y z
N MET A 1 17.30 -21.92 -4.04
CA MET A 1 16.06 -21.61 -4.80
C MET A 1 14.84 -21.41 -3.88
N ALA A 2 14.04 -22.43 -3.49
CA ALA A 2 12.82 -22.19 -2.68
C ALA A 2 13.07 -21.78 -1.20
N GLY A 3 14.15 -22.28 -0.59
CA GLY A 3 14.51 -21.94 0.79
C GLY A 3 14.98 -20.50 0.99
N GLU A 4 15.69 -19.93 0.02
CA GLU A 4 16.19 -18.54 0.07
C GLU A 4 15.06 -17.51 -0.06
N VAL A 5 14.08 -17.77 -0.93
CA VAL A 5 12.89 -16.91 -1.09
C VAL A 5 12.10 -16.83 0.22
N ASN A 6 12.01 -17.94 0.96
CA ASN A 6 11.33 -17.95 2.26
C ASN A 6 12.08 -17.15 3.33
N SER A 7 13.42 -17.26 3.38
CA SER A 7 14.26 -16.47 4.29
C SER A 7 14.22 -14.96 3.98
N ALA A 8 14.23 -14.57 2.70
CA ALA A 8 14.10 -13.17 2.30
C ALA A 8 12.74 -12.58 2.70
N ARG A 9 11.66 -13.35 2.50
CA ARG A 9 10.30 -12.95 2.92
C ARG A 9 10.17 -12.80 4.44
N LEU A 10 10.74 -13.73 5.20
CA LEU A 10 10.79 -13.67 6.66
C LEU A 10 11.59 -12.46 7.15
N ARG A 11 12.71 -12.14 6.49
CA ARG A 11 13.51 -10.95 6.78
C ARG A 11 12.72 -9.67 6.56
N LEU A 12 12.01 -9.57 5.43
CA LEU A 12 11.16 -8.42 5.12
C LEU A 12 10.05 -8.25 6.16
N LEU A 13 9.36 -9.34 6.52
CA LEU A 13 8.32 -9.31 7.55
C LEU A 13 8.87 -8.86 8.91
N TYR A 14 10.07 -9.32 9.27
CA TYR A 14 10.74 -8.91 10.50
C TYR A 14 11.11 -7.42 10.48
N ASP A 15 11.75 -6.95 9.40
CA ASP A 15 12.16 -5.55 9.26
C ASP A 15 10.94 -4.61 9.29
N LEU A 16 9.84 -5.01 8.66
CA LEU A 16 8.55 -4.31 8.74
C LEU A 16 8.03 -4.29 10.18
N GLY A 17 7.95 -5.44 10.87
CA GLY A 17 7.48 -5.50 12.26
C GLY A 17 8.29 -4.63 13.22
N CYS A 18 9.61 -4.59 13.07
CA CYS A 18 10.47 -3.68 13.83
C CYS A 18 10.19 -2.20 13.50
N ALA A 19 10.05 -1.85 12.22
CA ALA A 19 9.71 -0.49 11.81
C ALA A 19 8.34 -0.02 12.36
N PHE A 20 7.36 -0.92 12.44
CA PHE A 20 6.02 -0.61 12.95
C PHE A 20 6.06 -0.27 14.44
N THR A 21 6.91 -0.98 15.19
CA THR A 21 7.04 -0.79 16.64
C THR A 21 7.81 0.50 16.98
N ALA A 22 8.66 0.97 16.07
CA ALA A 22 9.49 2.17 16.26
C ALA A 22 8.84 3.48 15.79
N ARG A 23 7.76 3.43 14.98
CA ARG A 23 7.05 4.59 14.43
C ARG A 23 5.58 4.55 14.84
N ILE A 24 5.20 5.40 15.80
CA ILE A 24 3.83 5.45 16.34
C ILE A 24 2.87 6.15 15.37
N GLU A 25 3.36 6.99 14.47
CA GLU A 25 2.54 7.77 13.54
C GLU A 25 2.44 7.09 12.16
N LEU A 26 1.21 6.78 11.75
CA LEU A 26 0.88 6.15 10.45
C LEU A 26 1.42 6.92 9.24
N ASN A 27 1.46 8.26 9.34
CA ASN A 27 1.95 9.14 8.27
C ASN A 27 3.45 9.01 8.03
N ASP A 28 4.23 8.63 9.04
CA ASP A 28 5.67 8.40 8.88
C ASP A 28 5.94 6.94 8.52
N LEU A 29 5.09 6.03 9.00
CA LEU A 29 5.29 4.62 8.84
C LEU A 29 4.89 4.12 7.44
N LEU A 30 3.69 4.47 6.97
CA LEU A 30 3.13 3.92 5.74
C LEU A 30 3.98 4.22 4.48
N PRO A 31 4.52 5.43 4.28
CA PRO A 31 5.39 5.71 3.13
C PRO A 31 6.59 4.76 3.04
N PHE A 32 7.24 4.47 4.17
CA PHE A 32 8.37 3.54 4.20
C PHE A 32 7.95 2.11 3.85
N ILE A 33 6.81 1.65 4.37
CA ILE A 33 6.31 0.30 4.12
C ILE A 33 6.00 0.10 2.65
N ILE A 34 5.27 1.04 2.04
CA ILE A 34 4.80 0.87 0.66
C ILE A 34 5.96 0.87 -0.33
N GLU A 35 7.05 1.62 -0.05
CA GLU A 35 8.29 1.55 -0.83
C GLU A 35 8.91 0.14 -0.74
N LYS A 36 9.02 -0.41 0.46
CA LYS A 36 9.53 -1.78 0.65
C LYS A 36 8.65 -2.83 -0.01
N CYS A 37 7.33 -2.66 0.03
CA CYS A 37 6.39 -3.54 -0.67
C CYS A 37 6.56 -3.47 -2.19
N ARG A 38 6.68 -2.27 -2.76
CA ARG A 38 6.92 -2.09 -4.21
C ARG A 38 8.18 -2.83 -4.64
N ASP A 39 9.28 -2.62 -3.92
CA ASP A 39 10.56 -3.26 -4.20
C ASP A 39 10.48 -4.79 -4.05
N ALA A 40 9.84 -5.29 -2.99
CA ALA A 40 9.69 -6.72 -2.73
C ALA A 40 8.77 -7.45 -3.71
N LEU A 41 7.75 -6.75 -4.23
CA LEU A 41 6.82 -7.27 -5.23
C LEU A 41 7.33 -7.09 -6.67
N ALA A 42 8.47 -6.41 -6.86
CA ALA A 42 8.96 -5.98 -8.16
C ALA A 42 7.86 -5.28 -8.99
N ALA A 43 7.05 -4.45 -8.34
CA ALA A 43 5.93 -3.74 -8.93
C ALA A 43 6.36 -2.34 -9.43
N GLU A 44 5.72 -1.86 -10.49
CA GLU A 44 5.90 -0.49 -10.97
C GLU A 44 5.36 0.54 -9.96
N GLY A 45 4.23 0.22 -9.33
CA GLY A 45 3.58 1.06 -8.34
C GLY A 45 2.79 0.26 -7.30
N VAL A 46 2.72 0.80 -6.10
CA VAL A 46 1.91 0.32 -4.97
C VAL A 46 1.23 1.51 -4.31
N ALA A 47 -0.03 1.35 -3.95
CA ALA A 47 -0.77 2.37 -3.21
C ALA A 47 -1.61 1.77 -2.08
N VAL A 48 -1.79 2.55 -1.02
CA VAL A 48 -2.78 2.29 0.02
C VAL A 48 -3.95 3.22 -0.21
N LEU A 49 -5.14 2.65 -0.37
CA LEU A 49 -6.39 3.39 -0.50
C LEU A 49 -7.09 3.42 0.86
N LEU A 50 -7.55 4.59 1.27
CA LEU A 50 -8.39 4.74 2.46
C LEU A 50 -9.82 5.07 2.04
N LEU A 51 -10.78 4.55 2.82
CA LEU A 51 -12.21 4.82 2.62
C LEU A 51 -12.63 6.03 3.46
N ASP A 52 -13.11 7.06 2.79
CA ASP A 52 -13.96 8.07 3.41
C ASP A 52 -15.38 7.53 3.51
N ARG A 53 -15.77 7.12 4.73
CA ARG A 53 -17.08 6.54 5.00
C ARG A 53 -18.23 7.53 4.87
N ALA A 54 -17.99 8.82 5.06
CA ALA A 54 -19.05 9.83 4.98
C ALA A 54 -19.54 10.01 3.55
N HIS A 55 -18.62 9.90 2.58
CA HIS A 55 -18.91 10.08 1.15
C HIS A 55 -18.92 8.76 0.37
N ASN A 56 -18.53 7.65 0.99
CA ASN A 56 -18.36 6.33 0.37
C ASN A 56 -17.39 6.38 -0.83
N GLU A 57 -16.25 7.03 -0.63
CA GLU A 57 -15.22 7.23 -1.65
C GLU A 57 -13.87 6.71 -1.18
N PHE A 58 -13.10 6.13 -2.10
CA PHE A 58 -11.68 5.87 -1.90
C PHE A 58 -10.85 7.08 -2.30
N TYR A 59 -9.73 7.26 -1.59
CA TYR A 59 -8.68 8.21 -1.93
C TYR A 59 -7.29 7.59 -1.68
N PHE A 60 -6.25 8.18 -2.28
CA PHE A 60 -4.88 7.64 -2.29
C PHE A 60 -3.92 8.48 -1.42
N PRO A 61 -3.91 8.29 -0.09
CA PRO A 61 -3.01 9.03 0.79
C PRO A 61 -1.53 8.61 0.67
N TYR A 62 -1.26 7.37 0.25
CA TYR A 62 0.10 6.86 0.16
C TYR A 62 0.30 6.09 -1.14
N ILE A 63 1.27 6.52 -1.94
CA ILE A 63 1.60 5.96 -3.25
C ILE A 63 3.12 5.87 -3.34
N ALA A 64 3.64 4.71 -3.74
CA ALA A 64 5.03 4.51 -4.10
C ALA A 64 5.06 4.00 -5.54
N ASP A 65 5.59 4.81 -6.43
CA ASP A 65 5.64 4.52 -7.87
C ASP A 65 7.04 4.87 -8.40
N THR A 66 7.45 4.21 -9.47
CA THR A 66 8.69 4.55 -10.17
C THR A 66 8.56 5.87 -10.96
N ASP A 67 7.35 6.26 -11.36
CA ASP A 67 7.02 7.55 -11.96
C ASP A 67 6.38 8.49 -10.91
N SER A 68 7.11 9.53 -10.50
CA SER A 68 6.61 10.54 -9.57
C SER A 68 5.40 11.32 -10.12
N GLY A 69 5.22 11.38 -11.45
CA GLY A 69 4.07 11.97 -12.11
C GLY A 69 2.79 11.14 -11.94
N VAL A 70 2.88 9.83 -11.73
CA VAL A 70 1.71 8.99 -11.37
C VAL A 70 1.25 9.34 -9.96
N ALA A 71 2.18 9.39 -9.00
CA ALA A 71 1.85 9.71 -7.61
C ALA A 71 1.17 11.08 -7.49
N GLN A 72 1.65 12.08 -8.23
CA GLN A 72 1.07 13.42 -8.21
C GLN A 72 -0.32 13.51 -8.84
N ARG A 73 -0.59 12.71 -9.88
CA ARG A 73 -1.94 12.63 -10.48
C ARG A 73 -2.92 11.97 -9.50
N LEU A 74 -2.51 10.89 -8.86
CA LEU A 74 -3.37 10.09 -7.98
C LEU A 74 -3.61 10.74 -6.60
N SER A 75 -2.69 11.57 -6.10
CA SER A 75 -2.76 12.16 -4.74
C SER A 75 -3.92 13.14 -4.51
N GLY A 76 -4.67 13.50 -5.56
CA GLY A 76 -5.93 14.27 -5.46
C GLY A 76 -7.16 13.51 -5.97
N HIS A 77 -7.00 12.31 -6.50
CA HIS A 77 -8.11 11.55 -7.06
C HIS A 77 -8.93 10.85 -5.98
N ARG A 78 -10.24 10.93 -6.16
CA ARG A 78 -11.25 10.24 -5.36
C ARG A 78 -12.23 9.56 -6.29
N PHE A 79 -12.75 8.41 -5.88
CA PHE A 79 -13.73 7.68 -6.67
C PHE A 79 -14.63 6.86 -5.77
N SER A 80 -15.84 6.55 -6.26
CA SER A 80 -16.82 5.77 -5.49
C SER A 80 -16.27 4.41 -5.08
N ALA A 81 -16.46 4.05 -3.80
CA ALA A 81 -16.06 2.76 -3.27
C ALA A 81 -16.88 1.58 -3.80
N ALA A 82 -17.95 1.85 -4.56
CA ALA A 82 -18.72 0.84 -5.27
C ALA A 82 -18.07 0.39 -6.60
N LEU A 83 -17.00 1.07 -7.04
CA LEU A 83 -16.39 0.84 -8.35
C LEU A 83 -15.03 0.16 -8.25
N GLY A 84 -14.68 -0.58 -9.31
CA GLY A 84 -13.36 -1.16 -9.53
C GLY A 84 -13.01 -2.31 -8.59
N PHE A 85 -11.77 -2.79 -8.71
CA PHE A 85 -11.27 -3.91 -7.92
C PHE A 85 -11.21 -3.62 -6.41
N ALA A 86 -10.93 -2.37 -6.03
CA ALA A 86 -10.91 -1.95 -4.64
C ALA A 86 -12.29 -2.10 -3.96
N GLY A 87 -13.38 -1.79 -4.66
CA GLY A 87 -14.74 -1.97 -4.15
C GLY A 87 -15.09 -3.46 -3.95
N VAL A 88 -14.68 -4.32 -4.89
CA VAL A 88 -14.85 -5.77 -4.74
C VAL A 88 -14.05 -6.30 -3.55
N ALA A 89 -12.80 -5.86 -3.38
CA ALA A 89 -11.97 -6.28 -2.26
C ALA A 89 -12.54 -5.82 -0.92
N MET A 90 -13.06 -4.59 -0.83
CA MET A 90 -13.70 -4.08 0.38
C MET A 90 -14.97 -4.85 0.75
N THR A 91 -15.79 -5.21 -0.23
CA THR A 91 -17.08 -5.90 0.00
C THR A 91 -16.90 -7.39 0.30
N THR A 92 -15.94 -8.04 -0.35
CA THR A 92 -15.74 -9.49 -0.23
C THR A 92 -14.65 -9.89 0.77
N GLY A 93 -13.75 -8.95 1.12
CA GLY A 93 -12.54 -9.23 1.90
C GLY A 93 -11.50 -10.07 1.16
N LYS A 94 -11.54 -10.12 -0.18
CA LYS A 94 -10.66 -10.95 -1.01
C LYS A 94 -9.91 -10.11 -2.05
N SER A 95 -8.68 -10.51 -2.37
CA SER A 95 -7.81 -9.93 -3.39
C SER A 95 -7.41 -10.98 -4.42
#